data_AF-A0A377KF44-F1
#
_entry.id   AF-A0A377KF44-F1
#
_cell.length_a   1.000
_cell.length_b   1.000
_cell.length_c   1.000
_cell.angle_alpha   90.00
_cell.angle_beta   90.00
_cell.angle_gamma   90.00
#
_symmetry.space_group_name_H-M   'P 1'
#
loop_
_entity.id
_entity.type
_entity.pdbx_description
1 polymer ?
#
loop_
_entity_poly.entity_id
_entity_poly.type
_entity_poly.pdbx_seq_one_letter_code
_entity_poly.pdbx_strand_id
1 'polypeptide(L)'
;MVRFKTSDFKPIARLNADPAAITVRADAPWNSYEEFMTYAKANPGKVRIGNSGTGAIWHLAAAALEDKTGAKFSHVPYDGAAPAITGLLGGHIEAVSVSPGEVINHVNGGKLKTLVVMADERMKTMPDVPTLKEKGVDLSIGTWRGLIVSQKNAAGCGGCSGKGSKRDG
;
A
#
# COMPACT_ATOMS: atom_id res chain seq x y z
N MET A 1 -12.79 -29.04 -9.58
CA MET A 1 -12.14 -27.89 -8.92
C MET A 1 -11.05 -28.44 -8.01
N VAL A 2 -9.77 -28.15 -8.30
CA VAL A 2 -8.66 -28.64 -7.45
C VAL A 2 -8.64 -27.77 -6.19
N ARG A 3 -8.78 -28.40 -5.02
CA ARG A 3 -8.88 -27.70 -3.73
C ARG A 3 -7.50 -27.66 -3.10
N PHE A 4 -6.85 -26.49 -3.16
CA PHE A 4 -5.57 -26.26 -2.49
C PHE A 4 -5.80 -25.87 -1.02
N LYS A 5 -4.93 -26.36 -0.14
CA LYS A 5 -4.82 -25.94 1.26
C LYS A 5 -3.57 -25.07 1.43
N THR A 6 -3.56 -24.20 2.44
CA THR A 6 -2.37 -23.38 2.75
C THR A 6 -1.13 -24.24 3.02
N SER A 7 -1.32 -25.45 3.57
CA SER A 7 -0.27 -26.45 3.77
C SER A 7 0.38 -26.94 2.47
N ASP A 8 -0.28 -26.82 1.31
CA ASP A 8 0.25 -27.33 0.04
C ASP A 8 1.38 -26.46 -0.54
N PHE A 9 1.66 -25.32 0.09
CA PHE A 9 2.66 -24.35 -0.34
C PHE A 9 3.73 -24.13 0.72
N LYS A 10 4.99 -24.02 0.29
CA LYS A 10 6.13 -23.61 1.12
C LYS A 10 6.52 -22.17 0.74
N PRO A 11 6.47 -21.20 1.67
CA PRO A 11 6.98 -19.86 1.40
C PRO A 11 8.51 -19.89 1.26
N ILE A 12 9.04 -19.25 0.22
CA ILE A 12 10.49 -19.14 -0.01
C ILE A 12 11.01 -17.84 0.60
N ALA A 13 10.45 -16.71 0.15
CA ALA A 13 10.94 -15.39 0.50
C ALA A 13 9.86 -14.32 0.28
N ARG A 14 9.90 -13.26 1.10
CA ARG A 14 9.19 -12.00 0.85
C ARG A 14 10.10 -11.08 0.04
N LEU A 15 9.64 -10.65 -1.13
CA LEU A 15 10.42 -9.84 -2.06
C LEU A 15 10.35 -8.36 -1.72
N ASN A 16 9.17 -7.86 -1.40
CA ASN A 16 8.96 -6.47 -0.98
C ASN A 16 7.74 -6.34 -0.05
N ALA A 17 7.68 -5.19 0.62
CA ALA A 17 6.53 -4.74 1.38
C ALA A 17 6.30 -3.26 1.03
N ASP A 18 5.15 -2.95 0.46
CA ASP A 18 4.79 -1.59 0.05
C ASP A 18 3.65 -1.12 0.98
N PRO A 19 3.89 -0.11 1.84
CA PRO A 19 2.84 0.44 2.68
C PRO A 19 1.80 1.17 1.84
N ALA A 20 0.57 1.27 2.35
CA ALA A 20 -0.41 2.19 1.80
C ALA A 20 -0.07 3.63 2.18
N ALA A 21 -0.58 4.59 1.41
CA ALA A 21 -0.47 6.01 1.71
C ALA A 21 -1.70 6.76 1.25
N ILE A 22 -1.93 7.94 1.83
CA ILE A 22 -2.98 8.86 1.38
C ILE A 22 -2.33 9.96 0.54
N THR A 23 -2.74 10.05 -0.71
CA THR A 23 -2.21 11.02 -1.67
C THR A 23 -3.34 11.85 -2.25
N VAL A 24 -3.11 13.15 -2.39
CA VAL A 24 -4.05 14.12 -2.96
C VAL A 24 -3.38 14.88 -4.10
N ARG A 25 -4.15 15.67 -4.86
CA ARG A 25 -3.56 16.60 -5.84
C ARG A 25 -2.72 17.68 -5.16
N ALA A 26 -1.69 18.17 -5.83
CA ALA A 26 -0.84 19.22 -5.28
C ALA A 26 -1.63 20.50 -4.93
N ASP A 27 -2.66 20.83 -5.71
CA ASP A 27 -3.55 21.99 -5.51
C ASP A 27 -4.76 21.70 -4.61
N ALA A 28 -4.84 20.52 -4.00
CA ALA A 28 -5.86 20.24 -2.99
C ALA A 28 -5.70 21.18 -1.77
N PRO A 29 -6.81 21.55 -1.10
CA PRO A 29 -6.79 22.55 -0.03
C PRO A 29 -6.09 22.08 1.24
N TRP A 30 -5.75 20.79 1.35
CA TRP A 30 -5.07 20.20 2.51
C TRP A 30 -3.58 20.05 2.21
N ASN A 31 -2.73 20.61 3.07
CA ASN A 31 -1.28 20.47 2.99
C ASN A 31 -0.72 19.48 4.02
N SER A 32 -1.56 19.04 4.95
CA SER A 32 -1.19 18.09 6.01
C SER A 32 -2.25 17.00 6.17
N TYR A 33 -1.84 15.90 6.79
CA TYR A 33 -2.75 14.83 7.21
C TYR A 33 -3.82 15.36 8.17
N GLU A 34 -3.44 16.24 9.10
CA GLU A 34 -4.32 16.83 10.10
C GLU A 34 -5.43 17.67 9.46
N GLU A 35 -5.09 18.54 8.50
CA GLU A 35 -6.08 19.31 7.73
C GLU A 35 -7.03 18.39 6.97
N PHE A 36 -6.49 17.37 6.30
CA PHE A 36 -7.28 16.41 5.54
C PHE A 36 -8.26 15.65 6.44
N MET A 37 -7.79 15.14 7.59
CA MET A 37 -8.63 14.41 8.53
C MET A 37 -9.65 15.30 9.22
N THR A 38 -9.29 16.55 9.53
CA THR A 38 -10.21 17.53 10.11
C THR A 38 -11.37 17.78 9.14
N TYR A 39 -11.06 18.02 7.85
CA TYR A 39 -12.06 18.19 6.82
C TYR A 39 -12.92 16.93 6.64
N ALA A 40 -12.30 15.74 6.54
CA ALA A 40 -13.00 14.49 6.30
C ALA A 40 -13.96 14.11 7.45
N LYS A 41 -13.57 14.39 8.70
CA LYS A 41 -14.43 14.19 9.88
C LYS A 41 -15.59 15.17 9.94
N ALA A 42 -15.34 16.44 9.59
CA ALA A 42 -16.39 17.46 9.54
C ALA A 42 -17.36 17.26 8.35
N ASN A 43 -16.91 16.58 7.29
CA ASN A 43 -17.65 16.40 6.04
C ASN A 43 -17.74 14.92 5.64
N PRO A 44 -18.43 14.08 6.44
CA PRO A 44 -18.48 12.65 6.21
C PRO A 44 -19.01 12.33 4.80
N GLY A 45 -18.27 11.51 4.06
CA GLY A 45 -18.63 11.08 2.71
C GLY A 45 -18.36 12.10 1.59
N LYS A 46 -17.83 13.30 1.89
CA LYS A 46 -17.48 14.30 0.86
C LYS A 46 -16.15 14.04 0.18
N VAL A 47 -15.22 13.39 0.87
CA VAL A 47 -13.93 13.01 0.28
C VAL A 47 -14.13 11.69 -0.47
N ARG A 48 -14.07 11.74 -1.80
CA ARG A 48 -14.06 10.54 -2.64
C ARG A 48 -12.63 10.00 -2.70
N ILE A 49 -12.45 8.76 -2.25
CA ILE A 49 -11.15 8.10 -2.20
C ILE A 49 -11.08 6.95 -3.21
N GLY A 50 -10.16 7.09 -4.16
CA GLY A 50 -9.85 6.06 -5.14
C GLY A 50 -9.02 4.94 -4.54
N ASN A 51 -9.32 3.70 -4.91
CA ASN A 51 -8.60 2.49 -4.51
C ASN A 51 -8.61 1.45 -5.63
N SER A 52 -7.94 0.30 -5.44
CA SER A 52 -7.85 -0.78 -6.44
C SER A 52 -9.04 -1.76 -6.43
N GLY A 53 -10.22 -1.30 -6.00
CA GLY A 53 -11.44 -2.09 -6.01
C GLY A 53 -11.82 -2.63 -4.63
N THR A 54 -13.11 -2.96 -4.46
CA THR A 54 -13.65 -3.45 -3.20
C THR A 54 -12.96 -4.75 -2.75
N GLY A 55 -12.47 -4.74 -1.50
CA GLY A 55 -11.76 -5.86 -0.90
C GLY A 55 -10.27 -5.95 -1.26
N ALA A 56 -9.78 -5.13 -2.19
CA ALA A 56 -8.36 -5.01 -2.45
C ALA A 56 -7.63 -4.33 -1.28
N ILE A 57 -6.32 -4.56 -1.16
CA ILE A 57 -5.51 -4.06 -0.05
C ILE A 57 -5.61 -2.55 0.16
N TRP A 58 -5.74 -1.78 -0.92
CA TRP A 58 -5.90 -0.32 -0.89
C TRP A 58 -7.28 0.13 -0.39
N HIS A 59 -8.33 -0.63 -0.71
CA HIS A 59 -9.65 -0.40 -0.14
C HIS A 59 -9.63 -0.68 1.37
N LEU A 60 -9.00 -1.77 1.78
CA LEU A 60 -8.86 -2.14 3.19
C LEU A 60 -8.02 -1.13 3.97
N ALA A 61 -6.98 -0.55 3.37
CA ALA A 61 -6.16 0.49 4.00
C ALA A 61 -6.96 1.76 4.31
N ALA A 62 -7.75 2.24 3.35
CA ALA A 62 -8.65 3.36 3.56
C ALA A 62 -9.73 3.05 4.61
N ALA A 63 -10.34 1.85 4.56
CA ALA A 63 -11.34 1.43 5.54
C ALA A 63 -10.76 1.28 6.97
N ALA A 64 -9.53 0.77 7.09
CA ALA A 64 -8.84 0.68 8.37
C ALA A 64 -8.52 2.08 8.95
N LEU A 65 -8.21 3.05 8.09
CA LEU A 65 -8.04 4.44 8.51
C LEU A 65 -9.36 5.03 9.01
N GLU A 66 -10.49 4.77 8.34
CA GLU A 66 -11.82 5.18 8.82
C GLU A 66 -12.12 4.58 10.19
N ASP A 67 -11.89 3.27 10.37
CA ASP A 67 -12.12 2.55 11.61
C ASP A 67 -11.31 3.15 12.78
N LYS A 68 -10.02 3.40 12.55
CA LYS A 68 -9.12 3.95 13.58
C LYS A 68 -9.37 5.40 13.92
N THR A 69 -9.90 6.19 13.00
CA THR A 69 -9.96 7.66 13.16
C THR A 69 -11.38 8.20 13.31
N GLY A 70 -12.40 7.43 12.92
CA GLY A 70 -13.79 7.86 12.85
C GLY A 70 -14.13 8.72 11.64
N ALA A 71 -13.19 8.96 10.72
CA ALA A 71 -13.49 9.62 9.45
C ALA A 71 -14.37 8.74 8.56
N LYS A 72 -15.07 9.36 7.60
CA LYS A 72 -15.89 8.67 6.60
C LYS A 72 -15.58 9.17 5.20
N PHE A 73 -15.18 8.27 4.33
CA PHE A 73 -14.84 8.51 2.93
C PHE A 73 -15.88 7.88 2.00
N SER A 74 -16.02 8.44 0.81
CA SER A 74 -16.76 7.80 -0.28
C SER A 74 -15.79 6.97 -1.11
N HIS A 75 -15.87 5.65 -1.03
CA HIS A 75 -14.95 4.76 -1.76
C HIS A 75 -15.33 4.69 -3.24
N VAL A 76 -14.37 5.01 -4.10
CA VAL A 76 -14.50 4.88 -5.56
C VAL A 76 -13.58 3.75 -6.02
N PRO A 77 -14.13 2.58 -6.42
CA PRO A 77 -13.34 1.46 -6.89
C PRO A 77 -12.81 1.72 -8.31
N TYR A 78 -11.55 1.38 -8.54
CA TYR A 78 -10.93 1.35 -9.87
C TYR A 78 -10.26 0.00 -10.10
N ASP A 79 -10.01 -0.35 -11.37
CA ASP A 79 -9.29 -1.55 -11.78
C ASP A 79 -7.76 -1.44 -11.56
N GLY A 80 -7.37 -1.17 -10.31
CA GLY A 80 -5.98 -0.98 -9.90
C GLY A 80 -5.61 0.48 -9.57
N ALA A 81 -4.35 0.68 -9.18
CA ALA A 81 -3.86 1.99 -8.74
C ALA A 81 -3.69 2.99 -9.89
N ALA A 82 -3.18 2.55 -11.04
CA ALA A 82 -2.93 3.43 -12.19
C ALA A 82 -4.20 4.18 -12.68
N PRO A 83 -5.36 3.53 -12.90
CA PRO A 83 -6.58 4.24 -13.24
C PRO A 83 -7.09 5.14 -12.10
N ALA A 84 -6.93 4.74 -10.83
CA ALA A 84 -7.28 5.60 -9.69
C ALA A 84 -6.42 6.88 -9.65
N ILE A 85 -5.11 6.77 -9.87
CA ILE A 85 -4.19 7.91 -9.93
C ILE A 85 -4.56 8.84 -11.08
N THR A 86 -4.95 8.28 -12.23
CA THR A 86 -5.44 9.08 -13.36
C THR A 86 -6.74 9.81 -13.00
N GLY A 87 -7.67 9.14 -12.31
CA GLY A 87 -8.88 9.75 -11.76
C GLY A 87 -8.59 10.91 -10.80
N LEU A 88 -7.56 10.78 -9.96
CA LEU A 88 -7.10 11.84 -9.07
C LEU A 88 -6.52 13.01 -9.85
N LEU A 89 -5.63 12.76 -10.81
CA LEU A 89 -5.04 13.81 -11.65
C LEU A 89 -6.11 14.58 -12.45
N GLY A 90 -7.17 13.88 -12.90
CA GLY A 90 -8.32 14.48 -13.58
C GLY A 90 -9.31 15.20 -12.65
N GLY A 91 -9.14 15.12 -11.33
CA GLY A 91 -10.05 15.74 -10.36
C GLY A 91 -11.40 15.02 -10.19
N HIS A 92 -11.50 13.76 -10.60
CA HIS A 92 -12.69 12.94 -10.42
C HIS A 92 -12.84 12.41 -8.98
N ILE A 93 -11.77 12.46 -8.21
CA ILE A 93 -11.69 12.07 -6.79
C ILE A 93 -10.76 13.02 -6.05
N GLU A 94 -10.94 13.16 -4.74
CA GLU A 94 -10.17 14.07 -3.89
C GLU A 94 -8.86 13.44 -3.38
N ALA A 95 -8.85 12.12 -3.18
CA ALA A 95 -7.72 11.39 -2.64
C ALA A 95 -7.62 9.99 -3.26
N VAL A 96 -6.44 9.37 -3.12
CA VAL A 96 -6.25 7.94 -3.36
C VAL A 96 -5.60 7.29 -2.15
N SER A 97 -5.98 6.04 -1.89
CA SER A 97 -5.20 5.12 -1.06
C SER A 97 -4.47 4.16 -1.99
N VAL A 98 -3.16 4.31 -2.13
CA VAL A 98 -2.29 3.47 -2.99
C VAL A 98 -0.89 3.45 -2.39
N SER A 99 0.03 2.67 -2.96
CA SER A 99 1.41 2.67 -2.47
C SER A 99 2.18 3.94 -2.87
N PRO A 100 3.11 4.44 -2.04
CA PRO A 100 3.99 5.56 -2.40
C PRO A 100 4.78 5.35 -3.69
N GLY A 101 5.18 4.10 -3.99
CA GLY A 101 5.90 3.77 -5.21
C GLY A 101 5.07 3.99 -6.48
N GLU A 102 3.74 3.89 -6.41
CA GLU A 102 2.85 4.14 -7.56
C GLU A 102 2.67 5.64 -7.84
N VAL A 103 2.81 6.51 -6.83
CA VAL A 103 2.60 7.96 -6.96
C VAL A 103 3.89 8.77 -7.03
N ILE A 104 5.04 8.20 -6.67
CA ILE A 104 6.29 8.94 -6.46
C ILE A 104 6.71 9.82 -7.66
N ASN A 105 6.54 9.33 -8.89
CA ASN A 105 6.88 10.11 -10.08
C ASN A 105 5.99 11.35 -10.24
N HIS A 106 4.72 11.25 -9.85
CA HIS A 106 3.79 12.38 -9.88
C HIS A 106 3.99 13.34 -8.71
N VAL A 107 4.42 12.82 -7.55
CA VAL A 107 4.79 13.64 -6.39
C VAL A 107 6.06 14.44 -6.68
N ASN A 108 7.11 13.80 -7.19
CA ASN A 108 8.35 14.46 -7.61
C ASN A 108 8.11 15.46 -8.75
N GLY A 109 7.16 15.15 -9.64
CA GLY A 109 6.71 16.06 -10.70
C GLY A 109 5.79 17.20 -10.21
N GLY A 110 5.52 17.32 -8.91
CA GLY A 110 4.72 18.39 -8.33
C GLY A 110 3.23 18.35 -8.66
N LYS A 111 2.72 17.24 -9.21
CA LYS A 111 1.30 17.10 -9.58
C LYS A 111 0.45 16.57 -8.43
N LEU A 112 1.04 15.72 -7.59
CA LEU A 112 0.41 15.12 -6.43
C LEU A 112 1.24 15.43 -5.16
N LYS A 113 0.63 15.26 -4.00
CA LYS A 113 1.33 15.30 -2.71
C LYS A 113 0.81 14.19 -1.80
N THR A 114 1.74 13.44 -1.20
CA THR A 114 1.43 12.38 -0.24
C THR A 114 1.37 12.99 1.15
N LEU A 115 0.26 12.81 1.85
CA LEU A 115 0.02 13.44 3.16
C LEU A 115 0.51 12.57 4.32
N VAL A 116 0.40 11.25 4.18
CA VAL A 116 0.80 10.29 5.22
C VAL A 116 1.05 8.92 4.62
N VAL A 117 1.96 8.16 5.24
CA VAL A 117 2.21 6.74 4.93
C VAL A 117 1.76 5.84 6.09
N MET A 118 1.15 4.71 5.78
CA MET A 118 0.69 3.68 6.73
C MET A 118 1.80 2.64 6.98
N ALA A 119 2.99 3.12 7.36
CA ALA A 119 4.16 2.30 7.66
C ALA A 119 4.60 2.46 9.12
N ASP A 120 5.41 1.53 9.61
CA ASP A 120 5.98 1.61 10.96
C ASP A 120 7.02 2.75 11.08
N GLU A 121 7.79 2.98 10.03
CA GLU A 121 8.83 4.00 9.94
C GLU A 121 8.70 4.81 8.65
N ARG A 122 9.28 6.01 8.61
CA ARG A 122 9.27 6.84 7.40
C ARG A 122 10.02 6.15 6.27
N MET A 123 9.51 6.35 5.05
CA MET A 123 10.14 5.80 3.87
C MET A 123 11.38 6.60 3.47
N LYS A 124 12.49 5.92 3.19
CA LYS A 124 13.72 6.55 2.67
C LYS A 124 13.50 7.34 1.38
N THR A 125 12.53 6.92 0.56
CA THR A 125 12.19 7.57 -0.71
C THR A 125 11.26 8.77 -0.54
N MET A 126 10.66 8.97 0.63
CA MET A 126 9.78 10.11 0.97
C MET A 126 10.00 10.51 2.44
N PRO A 127 11.20 11.01 2.81
CA PRO A 127 11.56 11.26 4.21
C PRO A 127 10.74 12.37 4.86
N ASP A 128 10.19 13.28 4.06
CA ASP A 128 9.39 14.42 4.53
C ASP A 128 7.94 14.02 4.86
N VAL A 129 7.48 12.87 4.36
CA VAL A 129 6.12 12.38 4.58
C VAL A 129 6.07 11.62 5.90
N PRO A 130 5.22 12.03 6.86
CA PRO A 130 5.12 11.36 8.14
C PRO A 130 4.39 10.01 8.03
N THR A 131 4.58 9.16 9.03
CA THR A 131 3.75 7.95 9.20
C THR A 131 2.48 8.25 9.99
N LEU A 132 1.48 7.37 9.90
CA LEU A 132 0.30 7.43 10.77
C LEU A 132 0.66 7.33 12.26
N LYS A 133 1.68 6.54 12.60
CA LYS A 133 2.14 6.37 13.99
C LYS A 133 2.68 7.67 14.58
N GLU A 134 3.43 8.44 13.79
CA GLU A 134 3.89 9.79 14.20
C GLU A 134 2.73 10.77 14.41
N LYS A 135 1.56 10.50 13.81
CA LYS A 135 0.33 11.27 13.97
C LYS A 135 -0.61 10.70 15.04
N GLY A 136 -0.13 9.76 15.85
CA GLY A 136 -0.90 9.17 16.95
C GLY A 136 -1.92 8.12 16.53
N VAL A 137 -1.84 7.61 15.30
CA VAL A 137 -2.70 6.53 14.80
C VAL A 137 -1.89 5.26 14.66
N ASP A 138 -2.13 4.29 15.55
CA ASP A 138 -1.48 2.98 15.48
C ASP A 138 -2.10 2.10 14.37
N LEU A 139 -1.64 2.35 13.15
CA LEU A 139 -2.02 1.64 11.95
C LEU A 139 -0.84 1.55 10.98
N SER A 140 -0.43 0.31 10.69
CA SER A 140 0.51 -0.03 9.63
C SER A 140 -0.17 -1.05 8.73
N ILE A 141 -0.35 -0.72 7.45
CA ILE A 141 -1.03 -1.59 6.49
C ILE A 141 -0.44 -1.38 5.11
N GLY A 142 -0.23 -2.48 4.40
CA GLY A 142 0.40 -2.49 3.10
C GLY A 142 0.30 -3.85 2.44
N THR A 143 0.75 -3.91 1.19
CA THR A 143 0.89 -5.18 0.48
C THR A 143 2.30 -5.73 0.67
N TRP A 144 2.42 -7.05 0.63
CA TRP A 144 3.70 -7.71 0.49
C TRP A 144 3.63 -8.69 -0.67
N ARG A 145 4.73 -8.84 -1.41
CA ARG A 145 4.83 -9.86 -2.47
C ARG A 145 5.82 -10.92 -2.02
N GLY A 146 5.49 -12.18 -2.26
CA GLY A 146 6.34 -13.30 -1.89
C GLY A 146 6.29 -14.41 -2.91
N LEU A 147 7.34 -15.23 -2.93
CA LEU A 147 7.43 -16.44 -3.74
C LEU A 147 7.05 -17.64 -2.88
N ILE A 148 6.15 -18.46 -3.39
CA ILE A 148 5.75 -19.73 -2.77
C ILE A 148 5.97 -20.85 -3.78
N VAL A 149 6.45 -22.01 -3.32
CA VAL A 149 6.51 -23.24 -4.15
C VAL A 149 5.44 -24.22 -3.70
N SER A 150 4.99 -25.10 -4.58
CA SER A 150 4.24 -26.27 -4.14
C SER A 150 5.14 -27.17 -3.28
N GLN A 151 4.62 -27.66 -2.16
CA GLN A 151 5.37 -28.61 -1.32
C GLN A 151 5.80 -29.85 -2.10
N LYS A 152 5.00 -30.29 -3.09
CA LYS A 152 5.34 -31.42 -3.97
C LYS A 152 6.63 -31.19 -4.77
N ASN A 153 6.96 -29.95 -5.12
CA ASN A 153 8.19 -29.61 -5.86
C ASN A 153 9.37 -29.29 -4.92
N ALA A 154 9.14 -29.07 -3.62
CA ALA A 154 10.18 -28.72 -2.66
C ALA A 154 11.15 -29.89 -2.36
N ALA A 155 10.73 -31.14 -2.57
CA ALA A 155 11.57 -32.32 -2.36
C ALA A 155 12.63 -32.54 -3.46
N GLY A 156 12.48 -31.91 -4.64
CA GLY A 156 13.40 -32.08 -5.78
C GLY A 156 14.58 -31.10 -5.82
N CYS A 157 14.52 -29.98 -5.08
CA CYS A 157 15.57 -28.95 -5.10
C CYS A 157 16.56 -29.02 -3.91
N GLY A 158 16.46 -30.04 -3.05
CA GLY A 158 17.34 -30.22 -1.87
C GLY A 158 18.78 -30.66 -2.17
N GLY A 159 19.18 -30.77 -3.44
CA GLY A 159 20.47 -31.37 -3.84
C GLY A 159 21.69 -30.45 -3.84
N CYS A 160 21.56 -29.14 -3.57
CA CYS A 160 22.69 -28.20 -3.69
C CYS A 160 23.24 -27.66 -2.36
N SER A 161 22.97 -28.30 -1.22
CA SER A 161 23.68 -28.01 0.04
C SER A 161 24.57 -29.19 0.44
N GLY A 162 25.85 -29.10 0.10
CA GLY A 162 26.90 -29.92 0.72
C GLY A 162 27.60 -30.88 -0.23
N LYS A 163 28.64 -30.39 -0.90
CA LYS A 163 29.89 -31.11 -1.22
C LYS A 163 30.91 -30.09 -1.70
N GLY A 164 31.65 -29.52 -0.75
CA GLY A 164 32.93 -28.88 -1.05
C GLY A 164 33.84 -29.96 -1.62
N SER A 165 34.16 -29.83 -2.91
CA SER A 165 35.09 -30.70 -3.61
C SER A 165 36.47 -30.56 -2.98
N LYS A 166 37.02 -31.68 -2.47
CA LYS A 166 38.46 -31.86 -2.31
C LYS A 166 39.15 -31.47 -3.63
N ARG A 167 40.07 -30.51 -3.57
CA ARG A 167 41.06 -30.28 -4.62
C ARG A 167 42.28 -31.11 -4.25
N ASP A 168 42.48 -32.20 -4.96
CA ASP A 168 43.78 -32.87 -5.06
C ASP A 168 44.57 -32.14 -6.16
N GLY A 169 45.83 -31.80 -5.85
CA GLY A 169 46.76 -31.07 -6.70
C GLY A 169 47.92 -30.54 -5.88
#